data_AF-A0A1I5KWL2-F1
#
_entry.id   AF-A0A1I5KWL2-F1
#
_cell.length_a   1.000
_cell.length_b   1.000
_cell.length_c   1.000
_cell.angle_alpha   90.00
_cell.angle_beta   90.00
_cell.angle_gamma   90.00
#
_symmetry.space_group_name_H-M   'P 1'
#
loop_
_entity.id
_entity.type
_entity.pdbx_description
1 polymer ?
#
loop_
_entity_poly.entity_id
_entity_poly.type
_entity_poly.pdbx_seq_one_letter_code
_entity_poly.pdbx_strand_id
1 'polypeptide(L)'
;MMNWLPRLLGVGTAALGATIVLRPDTLAGPCGLTDATGRTSPGMAALCRSIGARDIVSGLAMTFAPGPDPLRLAVVARVAADLGDALLLDRLRSEHPARDVATLAAGRGALSALSGLTIRSEPVEEEDVAPVAEGARCECRAAPHTSPLRRWVSGIVDEELRETGVLD
;
A
#
# COMPACT_ATOMS: atom_id res chain seq x y z
N MET A 1 9.66 18.07 -5.17
CA MET A 1 8.62 17.09 -4.80
C MET A 1 9.21 16.01 -3.88
N MET A 2 8.71 15.84 -2.64
CA MET A 2 9.25 14.90 -1.64
C MET A 2 8.54 13.53 -1.70
N ASN A 3 8.66 12.84 -2.83
CA ASN A 3 8.14 11.47 -3.04
C ASN A 3 8.98 10.38 -2.32
N TRP A 4 9.91 10.77 -1.45
CA TRP A 4 10.73 9.86 -0.65
C TRP A 4 10.00 9.38 0.60
N LEU A 5 9.10 10.17 1.18
CA LEU A 5 8.40 9.82 2.41
C LEU A 5 7.48 8.60 2.24
N PRO A 6 6.59 8.53 1.22
CA PRO A 6 5.78 7.33 1.00
C PRO A 6 6.63 6.10 0.66
N ARG A 7 7.78 6.29 0.00
CA ARG A 7 8.70 5.20 -0.31
C ARG A 7 9.40 4.65 0.92
N LEU A 8 9.84 5.53 1.83
CA LEU A 8 10.45 5.15 3.10
C LEU A 8 9.43 4.44 4.01
N LEU A 9 8.18 4.92 4.01
CA LEU A 9 7.08 4.22 4.66
C LEU A 9 6.83 2.83 4.05
N GLY A 10 6.99 2.70 2.72
CA GLY A 10 6.96 1.41 2.03
C GLY A 10 8.03 0.44 2.55
N VAL A 11 9.28 0.92 2.71
CA VAL A 11 10.38 0.12 3.28
C VAL A 11 10.07 -0.31 4.70
N GLY A 12 9.61 0.62 5.54
CA GLY A 12 9.25 0.32 6.93
C GLY A 12 8.11 -0.69 7.02
N THR A 13 7.10 -0.57 6.15
CA THR A 13 5.97 -1.49 6.07
C THR A 13 6.41 -2.89 5.64
N ALA A 14 7.28 -2.99 4.63
CA ALA A 14 7.80 -4.28 4.20
C ALA A 14 8.67 -4.95 5.27
N ALA A 15 9.53 -4.20 5.94
CA ALA A 15 10.38 -4.71 7.01
C ALA A 15 9.55 -5.22 8.21
N LEU A 16 8.50 -4.49 8.58
CA LEU A 16 7.60 -4.89 9.65
C LEU A 16 6.77 -6.12 9.24
N GLY A 17 6.28 -6.17 8.00
CA GLY A 17 5.62 -7.35 7.44
C GLY A 17 6.50 -8.60 7.51
N ALA A 18 7.78 -8.49 7.10
CA ALA A 18 8.75 -9.57 7.21
C ALA A 18 8.96 -10.02 8.66
N THR A 19 9.00 -9.08 9.60
CA THR A 19 9.08 -9.39 11.04
C THR A 19 7.88 -10.22 11.50
N ILE A 20 6.66 -9.86 11.09
CA ILE A 20 5.43 -10.59 11.43
C ILE A 20 5.42 -11.98 10.79
N VAL A 21 5.90 -12.12 9.54
CA VAL A 21 5.99 -13.44 8.88
C VAL A 21 6.89 -14.40 9.65
N LEU A 22 8.06 -13.91 10.07
CA LEU A 22 9.06 -14.68 10.81
C LEU A 22 8.63 -14.93 12.26
N ARG A 23 7.98 -13.96 12.91
CA ARG A 23 7.57 -13.98 14.31
C ARG A 23 6.12 -13.50 14.46
N PRO A 24 5.12 -14.35 14.19
CA PRO A 24 3.71 -13.95 14.25
C PRO A 24 3.28 -13.43 15.63
N ASP A 25 3.97 -13.86 16.70
CA ASP A 25 3.72 -13.42 18.07
C ASP A 25 3.93 -11.90 18.26
N THR A 26 4.74 -11.24 17.42
CA THR A 26 4.93 -9.77 17.53
C THR A 26 3.67 -9.00 17.17
N LEU A 27 2.77 -9.59 16.38
CA LEU A 27 1.46 -9.03 16.08
C LEU A 27 0.40 -9.55 17.06
N ALA A 28 0.38 -10.87 17.30
CA ALA A 28 -0.65 -11.50 18.14
C ALA A 28 -0.56 -11.10 19.63
N GLY A 29 0.66 -10.95 20.17
CA GLY A 29 0.89 -10.65 21.58
C GLY A 29 0.26 -9.33 22.04
N PRO A 30 0.53 -8.20 21.36
CA PRO A 30 -0.13 -6.93 21.66
C PRO A 30 -1.66 -6.97 21.58
N CYS A 31 -2.23 -7.83 20.73
CA CYS A 31 -3.68 -8.02 20.58
C CYS A 31 -4.30 -8.93 21.63
N GLY A 32 -3.51 -9.52 22.54
CA GLY A 32 -3.99 -10.52 23.50
C GLY A 32 -4.42 -11.84 22.82
N LEU A 33 -3.85 -12.15 21.64
CA LEU A 33 -4.17 -13.33 20.83
C LEU A 33 -3.15 -14.46 20.98
N THR A 34 -2.28 -14.36 21.99
CA THR A 34 -1.33 -15.41 22.38
C THR A 34 -1.84 -16.19 23.59
N ASP A 35 -1.39 -17.43 23.73
CA ASP A 35 -1.65 -18.24 24.92
C ASP A 35 -0.91 -17.71 26.17
N ALA A 36 -1.11 -18.39 27.32
CA ALA A 36 -0.44 -18.05 28.58
C ALA A 36 1.09 -18.14 28.53
N THR A 37 1.66 -18.80 27.51
CA THR A 37 3.11 -18.89 27.26
C THR A 37 3.60 -17.84 26.27
N GLY A 38 2.72 -16.95 25.79
CA GLY A 38 3.03 -15.91 24.81
C GLY A 38 3.14 -16.44 23.37
N ARG A 39 2.62 -17.64 23.09
CA ARG A 39 2.68 -18.25 21.76
C ARG A 39 1.36 -18.15 21.02
N THR A 40 1.48 -17.95 19.72
CA THR A 40 0.34 -17.88 18.80
C THR A 40 -0.11 -19.28 18.39
N SER A 41 -1.42 -19.54 18.42
CA SER A 41 -1.97 -20.81 17.90
C SER A 41 -1.66 -20.98 16.40
N PRO A 42 -1.60 -22.21 15.83
CA PRO A 42 -1.25 -22.39 14.42
C PRO A 42 -2.14 -21.61 13.44
N GLY A 43 -3.45 -21.54 13.70
CA GLY A 43 -4.39 -20.77 12.88
C GLY A 43 -4.17 -19.27 12.96
N MET A 44 -3.93 -18.75 14.16
CA MET A 44 -3.63 -17.33 14.35
C MET A 44 -2.25 -16.97 13.75
N ALA A 45 -1.27 -17.88 13.83
CA ALA A 45 0.04 -17.69 13.22
C ALA A 45 -0.06 -17.65 11.70
N ALA A 46 -0.91 -18.47 11.08
CA ALA A 46 -1.20 -18.40 9.65
C ALA A 46 -1.86 -17.07 9.27
N LEU A 47 -2.82 -16.59 10.08
CA LEU A 47 -3.46 -15.30 9.88
C LEU A 47 -2.44 -14.14 9.96
N CYS A 48 -1.64 -14.08 11.02
CA CYS A 48 -0.61 -13.05 11.18
C CYS A 48 0.40 -13.07 10.02
N ARG A 49 0.85 -14.25 9.59
CA ARG A 49 1.72 -14.38 8.42
C ARG A 49 1.07 -13.86 7.14
N SER A 50 -0.23 -14.09 6.96
CA SER A 50 -0.96 -13.55 5.79
C SER A 50 -1.01 -12.03 5.79
N ILE A 51 -1.20 -11.41 6.96
CA ILE A 51 -1.12 -9.95 7.14
C ILE A 51 0.31 -9.47 6.83
N GLY A 52 1.33 -10.11 7.42
CA GLY A 52 2.72 -9.78 7.18
C GLY A 52 3.13 -9.89 5.71
N ALA A 53 2.65 -10.91 4.99
CA ALA A 53 2.89 -11.06 3.55
C ALA A 53 2.28 -9.91 2.74
N ARG A 54 1.06 -9.47 3.07
CA ARG A 54 0.43 -8.29 2.44
C ARG A 54 1.18 -7.01 2.77
N ASP A 55 1.69 -6.85 3.99
CA ASP A 55 2.54 -5.72 4.38
C ASP A 55 3.82 -5.67 3.54
N ILE A 56 4.45 -6.82 3.28
CA ILE A 56 5.61 -6.91 2.37
C ILE A 56 5.22 -6.45 0.96
N VAL A 57 4.19 -7.04 0.37
CA VAL A 57 3.78 -6.74 -1.01
C VAL A 57 3.38 -5.26 -1.16
N SER A 58 2.52 -4.76 -0.28
CA SER A 58 2.08 -3.35 -0.32
C SER A 58 3.22 -2.36 -0.04
N GLY A 59 4.13 -2.70 0.88
CA GLY A 59 5.33 -1.90 1.16
C GLY A 59 6.27 -1.82 -0.04
N LEU A 60 6.55 -2.94 -0.69
CA LEU A 60 7.36 -2.99 -1.91
C LEU A 60 6.70 -2.22 -3.06
N ALA A 61 5.39 -2.33 -3.23
CA ALA A 61 4.64 -1.56 -4.23
C ALA A 61 4.79 -0.04 -4.01
N MET A 62 4.73 0.43 -2.76
CA MET A 62 4.99 1.83 -2.42
C MET A 62 6.45 2.23 -2.67
N THR A 63 7.42 1.39 -2.31
CA THR A 63 8.85 1.66 -2.50
C THR A 63 9.23 1.76 -3.97
N PHE A 64 8.73 0.85 -4.81
CA PHE A 64 9.12 0.71 -6.22
C PHE A 64 8.13 1.32 -7.21
N ALA A 65 7.11 2.04 -6.74
CA ALA A 65 6.18 2.73 -7.63
C ALA A 65 6.93 3.63 -8.64
N PRO A 66 6.66 3.52 -9.95
CA PRO A 66 7.45 4.21 -10.98
C PRO A 66 7.12 5.71 -11.11
N GLY A 67 6.04 6.18 -10.46
CA GLY A 67 5.59 7.57 -10.57
C GLY A 67 4.59 7.95 -9.48
N PRO A 68 4.12 9.21 -9.48
CA PRO A 68 3.22 9.72 -8.44
C PRO A 68 1.85 9.02 -8.43
N ASP A 69 1.26 8.71 -9.60
CA ASP A 69 -0.07 8.07 -9.63
C ASP A 69 -0.04 6.61 -9.13
N PRO A 70 0.88 5.73 -9.61
CA PRO A 70 1.03 4.38 -9.04
C PRO A 70 1.34 4.42 -7.54
N LEU A 71 2.14 5.39 -7.09
CA LEU A 71 2.45 5.56 -5.68
C LEU A 71 1.20 5.92 -4.86
N ARG A 72 0.35 6.82 -5.37
CA ARG A 72 -0.93 7.16 -4.73
C ARG A 72 -1.84 5.94 -4.64
N LEU A 73 -1.94 5.15 -5.70
CA LEU A 73 -2.74 3.92 -5.68
C LEU A 73 -2.21 2.92 -4.65
N ALA A 74 -0.89 2.72 -4.59
CA ALA A 74 -0.26 1.84 -3.61
C ALA A 74 -0.53 2.31 -2.16
N VAL A 75 -0.47 3.62 -1.90
CA VAL A 75 -0.81 4.21 -0.60
C VAL A 75 -2.29 4.00 -0.26
N VAL A 76 -3.21 4.20 -1.21
CA VAL A 76 -4.66 3.97 -0.97
C VAL A 76 -4.94 2.51 -0.68
N ALA A 77 -4.37 1.59 -1.46
CA ALA A 77 -4.50 0.15 -1.22
C ALA A 77 -3.96 -0.23 0.16
N ARG A 78 -2.85 0.38 0.57
CA ARG A 78 -2.27 0.18 1.90
C ARG A 78 -3.20 0.64 3.02
N VAL A 79 -3.75 1.84 2.91
CA VAL A 79 -4.70 2.37 3.89
C VAL A 79 -5.94 1.48 4.00
N ALA A 80 -6.44 0.96 2.88
CA ALA A 80 -7.56 0.02 2.87
C ALA A 80 -7.21 -1.31 3.57
N ALA A 81 -5.99 -1.82 3.35
CA ALA A 81 -5.50 -3.02 4.05
C ALA A 81 -5.38 -2.79 5.56
N ASP A 82 -4.77 -1.68 5.99
CA ASP A 82 -4.65 -1.31 7.41
C ASP A 82 -6.02 -1.23 8.10
N LEU A 83 -7.05 -0.68 7.42
CA LEU A 83 -8.40 -0.62 7.95
C LEU A 83 -9.03 -2.02 8.08
N GLY A 84 -8.84 -2.87 7.07
CA GLY A 84 -9.32 -4.25 7.10
C GLY A 84 -8.69 -5.06 8.25
N ASP A 85 -7.39 -4.91 8.44
CA ASP A 85 -6.65 -5.58 9.52
C ASP A 85 -7.08 -5.06 10.89
N ALA A 86 -7.30 -3.74 11.04
CA ALA A 86 -7.82 -3.17 12.28
C ALA A 86 -9.19 -3.73 12.65
N LEU A 87 -10.13 -3.80 11.68
CA LEU A 87 -11.47 -4.37 11.90
C LEU A 87 -11.42 -5.86 12.21
N LEU A 88 -10.52 -6.60 11.56
CA LEU A 88 -10.34 -8.03 11.81
C LEU A 88 -9.78 -8.30 13.21
N LEU A 89 -8.72 -7.59 13.59
CA LEU A 89 -8.07 -7.74 14.89
C LEU A 89 -8.98 -7.28 16.03
N ASP A 90 -9.77 -6.23 15.83
CA ASP A 90 -10.77 -5.79 16.81
C ASP A 90 -11.84 -6.88 17.07
N ARG A 91 -12.31 -7.56 16.02
CA ARG A 91 -13.26 -8.68 16.15
C ARG A 91 -12.68 -9.91 16.84
N LEU A 92 -11.37 -10.11 16.75
CA LEU A 92 -10.69 -11.26 17.33
C LEU A 92 -10.24 -11.01 18.78
N ARG A 93 -10.31 -9.76 19.25
CA ARG A 93 -9.83 -9.34 20.57
C ARG A 93 -10.50 -10.13 21.70
N SER A 94 -9.68 -10.70 22.57
CA SER A 94 -10.13 -11.30 23.83
C SER A 94 -10.37 -10.20 24.88
N GLU A 95 -11.28 -10.42 25.84
CA GLU A 95 -11.71 -9.40 26.85
C GLU A 95 -10.61 -8.90 27.81
N HIS A 96 -9.37 -9.39 27.67
CA HIS A 96 -8.24 -8.92 28.47
C HIS A 96 -7.74 -7.56 27.99
N PRO A 97 -7.10 -6.74 28.85
CA PRO A 97 -6.63 -5.40 28.51
C PRO A 97 -5.40 -5.48 27.59
N ALA A 98 -5.65 -5.85 26.34
CA ALA A 98 -4.72 -5.65 25.23
C ALA A 98 -4.53 -4.14 25.05
N ARG A 99 -3.28 -3.69 24.88
CA ARG A 99 -2.97 -2.29 24.51
C ARG A 99 -3.79 -1.94 23.27
N ASP A 100 -4.18 -0.66 23.10
CA ASP A 100 -5.00 -0.21 21.96
C ASP A 100 -4.28 -0.44 20.61
N VAL A 101 -4.23 -1.67 20.12
CA VAL A 101 -3.64 -2.01 18.81
C VAL A 101 -4.45 -1.36 17.69
N ALA A 102 -5.74 -1.08 17.95
CA ALA A 102 -6.57 -0.21 17.12
C ALA A 102 -5.94 1.19 16.93
N THR A 103 -5.30 1.77 17.95
CA THR A 103 -4.60 3.06 17.82
C THR A 103 -3.27 2.94 17.06
N LEU A 104 -2.59 1.78 17.13
CA LEU A 104 -1.35 1.54 16.38
C LEU A 104 -1.63 1.29 14.89
N ALA A 105 -2.67 0.51 14.58
CA ALA A 105 -3.15 0.28 13.21
C ALA A 105 -3.75 1.56 12.60
N ALA A 106 -4.57 2.30 13.36
CA ALA A 106 -5.06 3.63 12.97
C ALA A 106 -3.90 4.63 12.81
N GLY A 107 -2.86 4.54 13.64
CA GLY A 107 -1.66 5.35 13.53
C GLY A 107 -0.89 5.12 12.23
N ARG A 108 -0.79 3.87 11.76
CA ARG A 108 -0.16 3.51 10.48
C ARG A 108 -1.00 3.95 9.26
N GLY A 109 -2.32 3.77 9.32
CA GLY A 109 -3.24 4.25 8.28
C GLY A 109 -3.25 5.78 8.19
N ALA A 110 -3.26 6.48 9.33
CA ALA A 110 -3.18 7.94 9.39
C ALA A 110 -1.85 8.46 8.87
N LEU A 111 -0.72 7.84 9.24
CA LEU A 111 0.61 8.23 8.77
C LEU A 111 0.77 8.02 7.25
N SER A 112 0.22 6.92 6.73
CA SER A 112 0.20 6.64 5.28
C SER A 112 -0.69 7.63 4.52
N ALA A 113 -1.87 7.98 5.07
CA ALA A 113 -2.75 8.99 4.50
C ALA A 113 -2.14 10.40 4.52
N LEU A 114 -1.49 10.79 5.64
CA LEU A 114 -0.73 12.03 5.78
C LEU A 114 0.43 12.11 4.78
N SER A 115 1.11 10.98 4.53
CA SER A 115 2.14 10.92 3.50
C SER A 115 1.58 10.97 2.07
N GLY A 116 0.34 10.58 1.84
CA GLY A 116 -0.33 10.75 0.55
C GLY A 116 -0.57 12.24 0.21
N LEU A 117 -0.79 13.07 1.22
CA LEU A 117 -0.99 14.51 1.06
C LEU A 117 0.27 15.25 0.57
N THR A 118 1.47 14.75 0.88
CA THR A 118 2.73 15.34 0.39
C THR A 118 3.00 15.07 -1.09
N ILE A 119 2.19 14.20 -1.72
CA ILE A 119 2.22 13.97 -3.17
C ILE A 119 1.46 15.11 -3.91
N ARG A 120 0.84 16.07 -3.21
CA ARG A 120 0.17 17.24 -3.80
C ARG A 120 0.86 18.55 -3.38
N SER A 121 1.44 19.24 -4.38
CA SER A 121 1.49 20.71 -4.56
C SER A 121 2.45 21.05 -5.71
N GLU A 122 1.90 21.44 -6.85
CA GLU A 122 2.19 22.72 -7.49
C GLU A 122 0.81 23.32 -7.82
N PRO A 123 0.55 24.62 -7.53
CA PRO A 123 -0.47 25.36 -8.22
C PRO A 123 -0.08 25.48 -9.70
N VAL A 124 -1.06 25.36 -10.59
CA VAL A 124 -0.90 25.76 -11.98
C VAL A 124 -0.52 27.24 -11.95
N GLU A 125 0.71 27.57 -12.37
CA GLU A 125 1.03 28.93 -12.76
C GLU A 125 0.11 29.29 -13.94
N GLU A 126 -0.86 30.15 -13.64
CA GLU A 126 -1.68 30.86 -14.61
C GLU A 126 -0.76 31.89 -15.29
N GLU A 127 0.02 31.44 -16.27
CA GLU A 127 0.80 32.33 -17.13
C GLU A 127 -0.04 32.71 -18.36
N ASP A 128 -0.63 33.90 -18.23
CA ASP A 128 -0.90 34.94 -19.21
C ASP A 128 -1.70 34.63 -20.50
N VAL A 129 -2.65 35.51 -20.78
CA VAL A 129 -3.63 35.41 -21.87
C VAL A 129 -3.15 36.15 -23.12
N ALA A 130 -3.18 35.43 -24.26
CA ALA A 130 -3.50 35.84 -25.65
C ALA A 130 -2.41 36.40 -26.61
N PRO A 131 -2.63 36.37 -27.96
CA PRO A 131 -3.30 35.34 -28.80
C PRO A 131 -2.67 35.09 -30.22
N VAL A 132 -3.20 34.05 -30.90
CA VAL A 132 -3.31 33.77 -32.37
C VAL A 132 -2.06 33.52 -33.24
N ALA A 133 -2.00 32.32 -33.85
CA ALA A 133 -1.83 32.14 -35.32
C ALA A 133 -2.25 30.72 -35.77
N GLU A 134 -2.96 30.68 -36.90
CA GLU A 134 -3.55 29.53 -37.57
C GLU A 134 -2.53 28.50 -38.12
N GLY A 135 -2.98 27.25 -38.20
CA GLY A 135 -2.72 26.44 -39.39
C GLY A 135 -1.67 25.35 -39.28
N ALA A 136 -2.08 24.15 -38.84
CA ALA A 136 -1.58 22.89 -39.40
C ALA A 136 -2.47 21.73 -38.95
N ARG A 137 -3.17 21.11 -39.91
CA ARG A 137 -3.74 19.77 -39.74
C ARG A 137 -2.58 18.80 -39.52
N CYS A 138 -2.54 18.14 -38.36
CA CYS A 138 -1.68 16.99 -38.12
C CYS A 138 -2.59 15.81 -37.73
N GLU A 139 -2.49 14.71 -38.47
CA GLU A 139 -3.23 13.47 -38.21
C GLU A 139 -2.90 12.94 -36.80
N CYS A 140 -3.79 13.17 -35.85
CA CYS A 140 -3.76 12.48 -34.56
C CYS A 140 -4.19 11.02 -34.77
N ARG A 141 -3.23 10.14 -35.09
CA ARG A 141 -3.37 8.71 -34.81
C ARG A 141 -3.57 8.60 -33.29
N ALA A 142 -4.80 8.37 -32.86
CA ALA A 142 -5.15 8.16 -31.46
C ALA A 142 -4.40 6.93 -30.96
N ALA A 143 -3.20 7.12 -30.42
CA ALA A 143 -2.55 6.13 -29.59
C ALA A 143 -3.55 5.79 -28.47
N PRO A 144 -3.85 4.51 -28.19
CA PRO A 144 -4.75 4.17 -27.12
C PRO A 144 -4.19 4.76 -25.83
N HIS A 145 -4.90 5.76 -25.28
CA HIS A 145 -4.63 6.36 -23.98
C HIS A 145 -4.89 5.31 -22.90
N THR A 146 -4.02 4.31 -22.79
CA THR A 146 -3.98 3.46 -21.61
C THR A 146 -3.44 4.33 -20.49
N SER A 147 -4.22 4.55 -19.43
CA SER A 147 -3.75 5.29 -18.28
C SER A 147 -2.44 4.65 -17.76
N PRO A 148 -1.44 5.45 -17.34
CA PRO A 148 -0.18 4.92 -16.81
C PRO A 148 -0.40 3.88 -15.69
N LEU A 149 -1.45 4.06 -14.90
CA LEU A 149 -1.94 3.10 -13.91
C LEU A 149 -2.35 1.76 -14.53
N ARG A 150 -3.20 1.76 -15.56
CA ARG A 150 -3.66 0.53 -16.21
C ARG A 150 -2.47 -0.23 -16.81
N ARG A 151 -1.51 0.47 -17.42
CA ARG A 151 -0.29 -0.14 -17.97
C ARG A 151 0.55 -0.79 -16.86
N TRP A 152 0.74 -0.10 -15.75
CA TRP A 152 1.50 -0.61 -14.61
C TRP A 152 0.82 -1.84 -13.96
N VAL A 153 -0.49 -1.77 -13.73
CA VAL A 153 -1.26 -2.91 -13.18
C VAL A 153 -1.22 -4.10 -14.13
N SER A 154 -1.42 -3.88 -15.44
CA SER A 154 -1.38 -4.97 -16.43
C SER A 154 0.01 -5.61 -16.47
N GLY A 155 1.08 -4.82 -16.40
CA GLY A 155 2.45 -5.35 -16.36
C GLY A 155 2.75 -6.24 -15.16
N ILE A 156 2.25 -5.89 -13.96
CA ILE A 156 2.38 -6.74 -12.77
C ILE A 156 1.62 -8.06 -12.96
N VAL A 157 0.38 -7.97 -13.44
CA VAL A 157 -0.48 -9.15 -13.62
C VAL A 157 0.05 -10.07 -14.70
N ASP A 158 0.51 -9.52 -15.82
CA ASP A 158 1.05 -10.30 -16.95
C ASP A 158 2.37 -11.00 -16.59
N GLU A 159 3.23 -10.39 -15.77
CA GLU A 159 4.46 -11.02 -15.27
C GLU A 159 4.16 -12.21 -14.34
N GLU A 160 3.26 -12.03 -13.38
CA GLU A 160 2.82 -13.09 -12.45
C GLU A 160 2.13 -14.25 -13.19
N LEU A 161 1.31 -13.94 -14.19
CA LEU A 161 0.65 -14.96 -15.03
C LEU A 161 1.64 -15.72 -15.92
N ARG A 162 2.75 -15.09 -16.30
CA ARG A 162 3.87 -15.77 -16.99
C ARG A 162 4.64 -16.69 -16.06
N GLU A 163 5.00 -16.24 -14.86
CA GLU A 163 5.72 -17.06 -13.88
C GLU A 163 4.91 -18.29 -13.43
N THR A 164 3.58 -18.19 -13.44
CA THR A 164 2.67 -19.31 -13.13
C THR A 164 2.33 -20.20 -14.33
N GLY A 165 2.82 -19.89 -15.53
CA GLY A 165 2.60 -20.69 -16.75
C GLY A 165 1.16 -20.62 -17.28
N VAL A 166 0.41 -19.55 -16.95
CA VAL A 166 -0.99 -19.35 -17.36
C VAL A 166 -1.10 -18.57 -18.68
N LEU A 167 -0.07 -17.80 -19.03
CA LEU A 167 0.06 -17.11 -20.32
C LEU A 167 1.32 -17.60 -21.03
N ASP A 168 1.13 -18.41 -22.08
CA ASP A 168 2.17 -18.72 -23.09
C ASP A 168 2.32 -17.54 -24.08
#